data_AF-A0A534JT18-F1
#
_entry.id   AF-A0A534JT18-F1
#
_cell.length_a   1.000
_cell.length_b   1.000
_cell.length_c   1.000
_cell.angle_alpha   90.00
_cell.angle_beta   90.00
_cell.angle_gamma   90.00
#
_symmetry.space_group_name_H-M   'P 1'
#
loop_
_entity.id
_entity.type
_entity.pdbx_description
1 polymer ?
#
loop_
_entity_poly.entity_id
_entity_poly.type
_entity_poly.pdbx_seq_one_letter_code
_entity_poly.pdbx_strand_id
1 'polypeptide(L)'
;MGRLADGSPGHGLVGKAVVDTEGIELGYVMTEDDRFLTVGEGPMGSMQLGKRFVDRVADRVLLKGTIVEMFNGLNVIDSAGEFVGIVRDTIETEDTWDSILVEDEEGEMVVVVLEDIKAIDEFVELDVTGDELYATSGG
;
A
#
# COMPACT_ATOMS: atom_id res chain seq x y z
N MET A 1 28.78 17.64 -31.13
CA MET A 1 28.92 17.80 -29.67
C MET A 1 27.55 17.60 -29.05
N GLY A 2 27.20 16.36 -28.74
CA GLY A 2 25.99 15.99 -28.02
C GLY A 2 26.33 15.83 -26.55
N ARG A 3 25.61 16.57 -25.71
CA ARG A 3 25.74 16.65 -24.25
C ARG A 3 25.57 15.23 -23.67
N LEU A 4 26.67 14.61 -23.25
CA LEU A 4 26.63 13.40 -22.44
C LEU A 4 26.07 13.83 -21.08
N ALA A 5 24.93 13.26 -20.70
CA ALA A 5 24.39 13.41 -19.36
C ALA A 5 25.40 12.79 -18.38
N ASP A 6 26.01 13.66 -17.58
CA ASP A 6 26.77 13.31 -16.39
C ASP A 6 25.76 13.17 -15.24
N GLY A 7 25.75 12.02 -14.55
CA GLY A 7 24.87 11.81 -13.40
C GLY A 7 24.70 10.36 -12.93
N SER A 8 25.73 9.84 -12.24
CA SER A 8 25.66 8.79 -11.20
C SER A 8 25.43 7.30 -11.57
N PRO A 9 26.26 6.36 -11.09
CA PRO A 9 25.94 4.92 -11.04
C PRO A 9 24.97 4.65 -9.87
N GLY A 10 23.67 4.88 -10.06
CA GLY A 10 22.65 4.73 -9.02
C GLY A 10 22.00 3.34 -9.04
N HIS A 11 22.14 2.58 -7.95
CA HIS A 11 21.37 1.36 -7.68
C HIS A 11 19.87 1.71 -7.60
N GLY A 12 19.10 1.50 -8.67
CA GLY A 12 17.65 1.66 -8.63
C GLY A 12 16.99 0.55 -7.82
N LEU A 13 15.95 0.89 -7.05
CA LEU A 13 15.15 -0.09 -6.31
C LEU A 13 14.23 -0.90 -7.23
N VAL A 14 13.96 -0.36 -8.42
CA VAL A 14 13.10 -0.97 -9.44
C VAL A 14 13.55 -2.39 -9.77
N GLY A 15 12.59 -3.32 -9.77
CA GLY A 15 12.77 -4.75 -10.01
C GLY A 15 13.18 -5.57 -8.78
N LYS A 16 13.40 -4.94 -7.62
CA LYS A 16 13.63 -5.68 -6.37
C LYS A 16 12.32 -6.15 -5.77
N ALA A 17 12.32 -7.41 -5.29
CA ALA A 17 11.25 -7.91 -4.44
C ALA A 17 11.19 -7.08 -3.15
N VAL A 18 9.97 -6.80 -2.70
CA VAL A 18 9.68 -6.17 -1.42
C VAL A 18 9.16 -7.27 -0.51
N VAL A 19 9.87 -7.53 0.59
CA VAL A 19 9.50 -8.58 1.52
C VAL A 19 9.50 -8.08 2.95
N ASP A 20 8.64 -8.66 3.75
CA ASP A 20 8.53 -8.34 5.17
C ASP A 20 9.55 -9.10 6.04
N THR A 21 9.44 -8.98 7.36
CA THR A 21 10.34 -9.66 8.30
C THR A 21 10.13 -11.17 8.43
N GLU A 22 8.99 -11.69 7.99
CA GLU A 22 8.68 -13.13 7.94
C GLU A 22 9.07 -13.76 6.58
N GLY A 23 9.38 -12.91 5.60
CA GLY A 23 9.77 -13.32 4.25
C GLY A 23 8.62 -13.30 3.27
N ILE A 24 7.45 -12.80 3.67
CA ILE A 24 6.27 -12.67 2.80
C ILE A 24 6.56 -11.61 1.74
N GLU A 25 6.33 -11.98 0.47
CA GLU A 25 6.52 -11.09 -0.67
C GLU A 25 5.27 -10.23 -0.90
N LEU A 26 5.47 -8.91 -1.01
CA LEU A 26 4.44 -7.94 -1.40
C LEU A 26 4.40 -7.70 -2.91
N GLY A 27 5.44 -8.15 -3.63
CA GLY A 27 5.65 -7.93 -5.05
C GLY A 27 6.96 -7.18 -5.34
N TYR A 28 7.02 -6.54 -6.50
CA TYR A 28 8.24 -5.94 -7.03
C TYR A 28 8.12 -4.42 -7.11
N VAL A 29 9.21 -3.71 -6.82
CA VAL A 29 9.27 -2.26 -7.02
C VAL A 29 9.13 -1.97 -8.52
N MET A 30 8.03 -1.34 -8.91
CA MET A 30 7.79 -0.89 -10.29
C MET A 30 8.38 0.49 -10.53
N THR A 31 8.15 1.42 -9.61
CA THR A 31 8.71 2.78 -9.64
C THR A 31 9.10 3.22 -8.24
N GLU A 32 9.99 4.21 -8.15
CA GLU A 32 10.32 4.86 -6.89
C GLU A 32 10.20 6.37 -7.02
N ASP A 33 9.68 6.99 -5.98
CA ASP A 33 9.60 8.43 -5.77
C ASP A 33 10.42 8.82 -4.52
N ASP A 34 10.55 10.11 -4.20
CA ASP A 34 11.25 10.57 -3.00
C ASP A 34 10.67 9.99 -1.70
N ARG A 35 9.35 9.77 -1.65
CA ARG A 35 8.64 9.32 -0.43
C ARG A 35 8.04 7.93 -0.50
N PHE A 36 7.80 7.42 -1.71
CA PHE A 36 7.04 6.19 -1.91
C PHE A 36 7.76 5.23 -2.87
N LEU A 37 7.46 3.95 -2.74
CA LEU A 37 7.74 2.89 -3.70
C LEU A 37 6.41 2.45 -4.28
N THR A 38 6.28 2.41 -5.60
CA THR A 38 5.16 1.70 -6.21
C THR A 38 5.55 0.24 -6.27
N VAL A 39 4.81 -0.61 -5.57
CA VAL A 39 5.03 -2.05 -5.47
C VAL A 39 3.86 -2.75 -6.15
N GLY A 40 4.10 -3.77 -6.95
CA GLY A 40 3.03 -4.56 -7.51
C GLY A 40 3.52 -5.89 -8.06
N GLU A 41 2.57 -6.77 -8.37
CA GLU A 41 2.84 -8.07 -8.96
C GLU A 41 2.33 -8.12 -10.39
N GLY A 42 3.20 -7.78 -11.35
CA GLY A 42 2.85 -7.84 -12.77
C GLY A 42 1.59 -7.01 -13.14
N PRO A 43 0.64 -7.55 -13.93
CA PRO A 43 -0.58 -6.83 -14.32
C PRO A 43 -1.67 -6.79 -13.22
N MET A 44 -1.44 -7.43 -12.07
CA MET A 44 -2.43 -7.69 -11.01
C MET A 44 -2.51 -6.54 -9.98
N GLY A 45 -2.34 -5.31 -10.44
CA GLY A 45 -2.41 -4.12 -9.59
C GLY A 45 -1.08 -3.68 -8.99
N SER A 46 -1.09 -2.46 -8.45
CA SER A 46 0.07 -1.81 -7.86
C SER A 46 -0.35 -0.89 -6.73
N MET A 47 0.39 -0.89 -5.64
CA MET A 47 0.16 -0.10 -4.44
C MET A 47 1.33 0.86 -4.19
N GLN A 48 1.03 2.03 -3.63
CA GLN A 48 2.06 2.92 -3.10
C GLN A 48 2.43 2.53 -1.67
N LEU A 49 3.69 2.16 -1.45
CA LEU A 49 4.30 1.86 -0.16
C LEU A 49 5.19 3.02 0.29
N GLY A 50 4.95 3.56 1.49
CA GLY A 50 5.82 4.59 2.05
C GLY A 50 7.25 4.08 2.32
N LYS A 51 8.28 4.81 1.85
CA LYS A 51 9.70 4.50 2.14
C LYS A 51 10.01 4.48 3.64
N ARG A 52 9.16 5.10 4.47
CA ARG A 52 9.21 5.04 5.95
C ARG A 52 9.19 3.60 6.50
N PHE A 53 8.59 2.67 5.76
CA PHE A 53 8.43 1.28 6.14
C PHE A 53 9.60 0.39 5.72
N VAL A 54 10.53 0.92 4.91
CA VAL A 54 11.72 0.21 4.47
C VAL A 54 12.76 0.23 5.59
N ASP A 55 13.23 -0.95 5.99
CA ASP A 55 14.33 -1.12 6.93
C ASP A 55 15.67 -0.99 6.21
N ARG A 56 15.90 -1.85 5.22
CA ARG A 56 17.15 -1.91 4.47
C ARG A 56 16.95 -2.39 3.04
N VAL A 57 17.88 -2.02 2.19
CA VAL A 57 17.92 -2.43 0.78
C VAL A 57 19.20 -3.21 0.54
N ALA A 58 19.07 -4.45 0.08
CA ALA A 58 20.17 -5.30 -0.33
C ALA A 58 19.85 -5.93 -1.70
N ASP A 59 19.90 -7.25 -1.80
CA ASP A 59 19.34 -8.03 -2.91
C ASP A 59 17.83 -7.78 -3.07
N ARG A 60 17.10 -7.64 -1.95
CA ARG A 60 15.68 -7.27 -1.86
C ARG A 60 15.45 -6.02 -0.99
N VAL A 61 14.24 -5.44 -1.06
CA VAL A 61 13.78 -4.39 -0.14
C VAL A 61 13.16 -5.08 1.07
N LEU A 62 13.73 -4.86 2.25
CA LEU A 62 13.26 -5.42 3.51
C LEU A 62 12.43 -4.39 4.26
N LEU A 63 11.25 -4.78 4.74
CA LEU A 63 10.40 -3.94 5.57
C LEU A 63 10.81 -3.99 7.05
N LYS A 64 10.35 -3.01 7.83
CA LYS A 64 10.64 -2.86 9.26
C LYS A 64 9.88 -3.83 10.17
N GLY A 65 8.82 -4.44 9.67
CA GLY A 65 7.96 -5.38 10.39
C GLY A 65 7.18 -6.23 9.40
N THR A 66 6.23 -7.00 9.92
CA THR A 66 5.34 -7.83 9.10
C THR A 66 4.32 -6.97 8.37
N ILE A 67 3.78 -7.48 7.27
CA ILE A 67 2.72 -6.78 6.52
C ILE A 67 1.52 -6.49 7.44
N VAL A 68 1.12 -7.49 8.24
CA VAL A 68 0.01 -7.35 9.19
C VAL A 68 0.29 -6.26 10.21
N GLU A 69 1.47 -6.23 10.85
CA GLU A 69 1.79 -5.20 11.86
C GLU A 69 1.83 -3.79 11.26
N MET A 70 2.30 -3.68 10.03
CA MET A 70 2.49 -2.38 9.39
C MET A 70 1.20 -1.81 8.79
N PHE A 71 0.32 -2.67 8.28
CA PHE A 71 -0.91 -2.24 7.63
C PHE A 71 -2.14 -2.32 8.51
N ASN A 72 -2.11 -3.08 9.61
CA ASN A 72 -3.22 -3.08 10.58
C ASN A 72 -3.55 -1.66 11.05
N GLY A 73 -4.83 -1.32 10.97
CA GLY A 73 -5.33 0.01 11.32
C GLY A 73 -5.16 1.07 10.24
N LEU A 74 -4.61 0.75 9.06
CA LEU A 74 -4.53 1.67 7.94
C LEU A 74 -5.81 1.66 7.09
N ASN A 75 -6.08 2.79 6.45
CA ASN A 75 -7.20 2.95 5.54
C ASN A 75 -6.89 2.31 4.18
N VAL A 76 -7.89 1.65 3.61
CA VAL A 76 -7.82 1.03 2.30
C VAL A 76 -8.59 1.86 1.30
N ILE A 77 -7.93 2.24 0.22
CA ILE A 77 -8.52 2.99 -0.88
C ILE A 77 -8.50 2.14 -2.14
N ASP A 78 -9.66 1.98 -2.77
CA ASP A 78 -9.80 1.21 -4.00
C ASP A 78 -9.19 1.92 -5.22
N SER A 79 -9.15 1.21 -6.34
CA SER A 79 -8.72 1.72 -7.65
C SER A 79 -9.48 2.98 -8.13
N ALA A 80 -10.75 3.16 -7.74
CA ALA A 80 -11.57 4.33 -8.02
C ALA A 80 -11.25 5.54 -7.12
N GLY A 81 -10.53 5.32 -6.01
CA GLY A 81 -10.24 6.34 -5.01
C GLY A 81 -11.26 6.41 -3.88
N GLU A 82 -12.11 5.38 -3.73
CA GLU A 82 -13.12 5.27 -2.69
C GLU A 82 -12.55 4.57 -1.44
N PHE A 83 -13.02 4.99 -0.27
CA PHE A 83 -12.66 4.35 0.99
C PHE A 83 -13.39 3.02 1.13
N VAL A 84 -12.65 1.95 1.38
CA VAL A 84 -13.20 0.60 1.51
C VAL A 84 -13.33 0.18 2.97
N GLY A 85 -12.40 0.60 3.82
CA GLY A 85 -12.38 0.18 5.22
C GLY A 85 -11.00 0.29 5.85
N ILE A 86 -10.90 -0.26 7.06
CA ILE A 86 -9.67 -0.29 7.87
C ILE A 86 -9.13 -1.71 7.90
N VAL A 87 -7.85 -1.89 7.58
CA VAL A 87 -7.21 -3.22 7.65
C VAL A 87 -7.28 -3.76 9.07
N ARG A 88 -7.85 -4.96 9.23
CA ARG A 88 -7.85 -5.74 10.47
C ARG A 88 -6.91 -6.93 10.41
N ASP A 89 -6.74 -7.52 9.24
CA ASP A 89 -5.86 -8.66 9.06
C ASP A 89 -5.37 -8.77 7.61
N THR A 90 -4.37 -9.62 7.39
CA THR A 90 -3.83 -9.92 6.05
C THR A 90 -3.98 -11.39 5.74
N ILE A 91 -4.30 -11.71 4.48
CA ILE A 91 -4.43 -13.08 4.00
C ILE A 91 -3.30 -13.33 3.01
N GLU A 92 -2.51 -14.35 3.32
CA GLU A 92 -1.39 -14.82 2.50
C GLU A 92 -1.73 -16.13 1.79
N THR A 93 -1.15 -16.31 0.60
CA THR A 93 -1.19 -17.56 -0.15
C THR A 93 0.20 -17.84 -0.70
N GLU A 94 0.76 -19.02 -0.41
CA GLU A 94 2.07 -19.46 -0.93
C GLU A 94 3.24 -18.49 -0.63
N ASP A 95 3.33 -17.98 0.60
CA ASP A 95 4.36 -17.00 1.04
C ASP A 95 4.30 -15.64 0.29
N THR A 96 3.20 -15.39 -0.43
CA THR A 96 2.89 -14.13 -1.10
C THR A 96 1.62 -13.54 -0.49
N TRP A 97 1.59 -12.21 -0.36
CA TRP A 97 0.40 -11.52 0.08
C TRP A 97 -0.67 -11.50 -1.01
N ASP A 98 -1.87 -11.99 -0.72
CA ASP A 98 -2.94 -12.20 -1.71
C ASP A 98 -4.12 -11.23 -1.49
N SER A 99 -4.55 -11.08 -0.24
CA SER A 99 -5.73 -10.31 0.11
C SER A 99 -5.63 -9.70 1.51
N ILE A 100 -6.55 -8.79 1.81
CA ILE A 100 -6.69 -8.17 3.13
C ILE A 100 -8.09 -8.33 3.66
N LEU A 101 -8.17 -8.39 4.98
CA LEU A 101 -9.42 -8.33 5.71
C LEU A 101 -9.59 -6.90 6.24
N VAL A 102 -10.64 -6.23 5.81
CA VAL A 102 -10.97 -4.86 6.20
C VAL A 102 -12.26 -4.82 7.02
N GLU A 103 -12.34 -3.90 7.97
CA GLU A 103 -13.59 -3.52 8.64
C GLU A 103 -14.13 -2.25 7.98
N ASP A 104 -15.33 -2.31 7.45
CA ASP A 104 -15.99 -1.17 6.80
C ASP A 104 -16.61 -0.19 7.82
N GLU A 105 -17.30 0.84 7.31
CA GLU A 105 -17.96 1.85 8.14
C GLU A 105 -19.14 1.31 8.99
N GLU A 106 -19.72 0.18 8.60
CA GLU A 106 -20.80 -0.50 9.32
C GLU A 106 -20.26 -1.49 10.37
N GLY A 107 -18.94 -1.72 10.40
CA GLY A 107 -18.28 -2.70 11.24
C GLY A 107 -18.36 -4.13 10.69
N GLU A 108 -18.68 -4.29 9.41
CA GLU A 108 -18.67 -5.57 8.72
C GLU A 108 -17.25 -5.91 8.21
N MET A 109 -16.89 -7.18 8.30
CA MET A 109 -15.60 -7.69 7.87
C MET A 109 -15.66 -8.10 6.40
N VAL A 110 -14.91 -7.40 5.54
CA VAL A 110 -14.88 -7.61 4.09
C VAL A 110 -13.49 -8.08 3.65
N VAL A 111 -13.43 -9.02 2.71
CA VAL A 111 -12.17 -9.47 2.09
C VAL A 111 -11.96 -8.71 0.79
N VAL A 112 -10.79 -8.08 0.64
CA VAL A 112 -10.42 -7.27 -0.53
C VAL A 112 -9.15 -7.86 -1.16
N VAL A 113 -9.18 -8.09 -2.47
CA VAL A 113 -8.03 -8.57 -3.25
C VAL A 113 -7.12 -7.40 -3.61
N LEU A 114 -5.81 -7.64 -3.67
CA LEU A 114 -4.82 -6.57 -3.94
C LEU A 114 -5.01 -5.89 -5.29
N GLU A 115 -5.54 -6.61 -6.29
CA GLU A 115 -5.80 -6.08 -7.64
C GLU A 115 -6.74 -4.87 -7.63
N ASP A 116 -7.63 -4.81 -6.64
CA ASP A 116 -8.64 -3.76 -6.50
C ASP A 116 -8.15 -2.56 -5.67
N ILE A 117 -6.94 -2.64 -5.11
CA ILE A 117 -6.38 -1.64 -4.19
C ILE A 117 -5.44 -0.68 -4.92
N LYS A 118 -5.62 0.61 -4.66
CA LYS A 118 -4.76 1.67 -5.20
C LYS A 118 -3.65 2.07 -4.25
N ALA A 119 -3.98 2.19 -2.97
CA ALA A 119 -3.08 2.66 -1.94
C ALA A 119 -3.54 2.17 -0.56
N ILE A 120 -2.56 1.89 0.30
CA ILE A 120 -2.73 1.76 1.73
C ILE A 120 -1.82 2.83 2.34
N ASP A 121 -2.42 3.90 2.85
CA ASP A 121 -1.69 5.07 3.35
C ASP A 121 -1.83 5.22 4.87
N GLU A 122 -0.95 6.05 5.42
CA GLU A 122 -1.00 6.56 6.79
C GLU A 122 -2.42 6.98 7.19
N PHE A 123 -2.73 6.75 8.47
CA PHE A 123 -3.91 7.24 9.15
C PHE A 123 -4.09 8.74 8.89
N VAL A 124 -4.85 9.08 7.86
CA VAL A 124 -5.59 10.34 7.85
C VAL A 124 -6.69 10.06 8.85
N GLU A 125 -6.59 10.68 10.03
CA GLU A 125 -7.79 11.00 10.81
C GLU A 125 -8.74 11.67 9.81
N LEU A 126 -9.65 10.89 9.22
CA LEU A 126 -10.86 11.45 8.67
C LEU A 126 -11.49 12.07 9.89
N ASP A 127 -11.31 13.39 10.02
CA ASP A 127 -12.10 14.22 10.88
C ASP A 127 -13.54 14.09 10.35
N VAL A 128 -14.20 12.99 10.76
CA VAL A 128 -15.64 12.86 10.77
C VAL A 128 -16.15 13.54 12.04
N THR A 129 -15.51 14.63 12.47
CA THR A 129 -16.15 15.57 13.39
C THR A 129 -16.89 16.60 12.57
N GLY A 130 -18.12 16.23 12.23
CA GLY A 130 -19.19 17.20 12.11
C GLY A 130 -19.79 17.37 10.72
N ASP A 131 -20.95 16.74 10.57
CA ASP A 131 -22.18 17.51 10.27
C ASP A 131 -22.43 17.95 8.82
N GLU A 132 -22.46 17.06 7.80
CA GLU A 132 -23.11 17.40 6.51
C GLU A 132 -23.90 16.26 5.81
N LEU A 133 -24.38 15.23 6.53
CA LEU A 133 -25.31 14.24 5.94
C LEU A 133 -26.77 14.32 6.43
N TYR A 134 -27.12 15.36 7.19
CA TYR A 134 -28.52 15.66 7.55
C TYR A 134 -28.86 17.15 7.40
N ALA A 135 -28.71 17.70 6.20
CA ALA A 135 -29.51 18.85 5.78
C ALA A 135 -30.69 18.37 4.92
N THR A 136 -31.74 17.97 5.63
CA THR A 136 -33.13 17.95 5.15
C THR A 136 -33.42 19.23 4.35
N SER A 137 -33.93 19.07 3.13
CA SER A 137 -35.03 19.92 2.68
C SER A 137 -35.88 19.21 1.65
N GLY A 138 -36.84 18.43 2.15
CA GLY A 138 -38.19 18.45 1.58
C GLY A 138 -38.91 19.69 2.11
N GLY A 139 -39.37 20.54 1.19
CA GLY A 139 -40.21 21.71 1.42
C GLY A 139 -40.81 22.14 0.10
#